data_AF-A0A2D6PMU1-F1
#
_entry.id   AF-A0A2D6PMU1-F1
#
_cell.length_a   1.000
_cell.length_b   1.000
_cell.length_c   1.000
_cell.angle_alpha   90.00
_cell.angle_beta   90.00
_cell.angle_gamma   90.00
#
_symmetry.space_group_name_H-M   'P 1'
#
loop_
_entity.id
_entity.type
_entity.pdbx_description
1 polymer ?
#
loop_
_entity_poly.entity_id
_entity_poly.type
_entity_poly.pdbx_seq_one_letter_code
_entity_poly.pdbx_strand_id
1 'polypeptide(L)'
;HKVEVAANLGNTAHAADAVERGAEGVGLLRTEFLFMAYSSAPDLATQIAEYREATDALNGRPLVARTLDVGGDKPLPYWPVPQEDNPFLGLRGIRLALTQPEVLETQIRALLMAAVGKPLRIMLPMVKDVAEFRAAKAIYDRLLNEISPQQRATDVQLGVMIEVPSSALLAPTLAAEVDFFSVGTNDLTQYTLAIDRGHPELSAQADGLHPAVLRLIQMTVEAAHAHGKWVGVCGELASDAMAVPVLVGLGVDELSVSARQIPLVKARLREFDLAQAQASAQLALSKATSDEVRDALEAS
;
A
#
# COMPACT_ATOMS: atom_id res chain seq x y z
N HIS A 1 16.84 13.57 -8.77
CA HIS A 1 15.86 12.45 -8.79
C HIS A 1 14.64 12.91 -7.99
N LYS A 2 13.41 12.58 -8.43
CA LYS A 2 12.18 13.00 -7.75
C LYS A 2 11.52 11.77 -7.13
N VAL A 3 11.18 11.89 -5.85
CA VAL A 3 10.42 10.88 -5.09
C VAL A 3 9.18 11.59 -4.54
N GLU A 4 8.01 11.03 -4.77
CA GLU A 4 6.76 11.56 -4.22
C GLU A 4 6.69 11.26 -2.72
N VAL A 5 6.24 12.24 -1.91
CA VAL A 5 5.99 12.01 -0.47
C VAL A 5 4.52 12.21 -0.17
N ALA A 6 3.86 11.11 0.14
CA ALA A 6 2.42 11.01 0.32
C ALA A 6 2.03 10.70 1.78
N ALA A 7 0.72 10.76 2.05
CA ALA A 7 0.18 10.50 3.38
C ALA A 7 -0.51 9.12 3.49
N ASN A 8 -0.29 8.45 4.62
CA ASN A 8 -1.10 7.33 5.09
C ASN A 8 -2.24 7.86 5.96
N LEU A 9 -3.47 7.52 5.60
CA LEU A 9 -4.69 7.95 6.30
C LEU A 9 -5.47 6.74 6.82
N GLY A 10 -5.95 6.87 8.06
CA GLY A 10 -6.88 5.93 8.70
C GLY A 10 -8.35 6.39 8.69
N ASN A 11 -8.61 7.59 8.21
CA ASN A 11 -9.92 8.19 8.00
C ASN A 11 -9.82 9.25 6.89
N THR A 12 -10.94 9.68 6.34
CA THR A 12 -10.98 10.68 5.24
C THR A 12 -10.82 12.11 5.75
N ALA A 13 -11.33 12.40 6.95
CA ALA A 13 -11.29 13.71 7.59
C ALA A 13 -9.87 14.30 7.74
N HIS A 14 -8.83 13.47 7.83
CA HIS A 14 -7.44 13.93 7.94
C HIS A 14 -6.77 14.28 6.59
N ALA A 15 -7.47 14.16 5.46
CA ALA A 15 -6.90 14.48 4.15
C ALA A 15 -6.47 15.96 4.02
N ALA A 16 -7.25 16.89 4.58
CA ALA A 16 -6.90 18.31 4.57
C ALA A 16 -5.62 18.61 5.37
N ASP A 17 -5.49 18.06 6.59
CA ASP A 17 -4.28 18.19 7.42
C ASP A 17 -3.05 17.61 6.72
N ALA A 18 -3.20 16.49 6.01
CA ALA A 18 -2.10 15.93 5.21
C ALA A 18 -1.62 16.91 4.13
N VAL A 19 -2.54 17.54 3.39
CA VAL A 19 -2.21 18.55 2.38
C VAL A 19 -1.51 19.76 3.01
N GLU A 20 -2.00 20.25 4.15
CA GLU A 20 -1.38 21.37 4.89
C GLU A 20 0.05 21.06 5.35
N ARG A 21 0.32 19.79 5.71
CA ARG A 21 1.67 19.31 6.06
C ARG A 21 2.57 19.07 4.85
N GLY A 22 2.07 19.33 3.65
CA GLY A 22 2.82 19.26 2.41
C GLY A 22 2.78 17.89 1.72
N ALA A 23 1.78 17.05 1.99
CA ALA A 23 1.56 15.82 1.23
C ALA A 23 1.40 16.11 -0.27
N GLU A 24 2.01 15.29 -1.11
CA GLU A 24 1.87 15.34 -2.56
C GLU A 24 0.70 14.49 -3.07
N GLY A 25 0.18 13.63 -2.20
CA GLY A 25 -1.00 12.78 -2.40
C GLY A 25 -1.31 11.98 -1.14
N VAL A 26 -2.24 11.04 -1.24
CA VAL A 26 -2.45 9.99 -0.24
C VAL A 26 -2.01 8.68 -0.88
N GLY A 27 -0.93 8.08 -0.36
CA GLY A 27 -0.38 6.82 -0.87
C GLY A 27 -0.98 5.59 -0.18
N LEU A 28 -1.76 5.80 0.88
CA LEU A 28 -2.61 4.78 1.49
C LEU A 28 -3.77 5.40 2.25
N LEU A 29 -5.00 5.24 1.75
CA LEU A 29 -6.21 5.33 2.55
C LEU A 29 -6.61 3.91 2.98
N ARG A 30 -6.50 3.66 4.28
CA ARG A 30 -7.06 2.47 4.94
C ARG A 30 -8.57 2.63 4.99
N THR A 31 -9.33 1.66 4.48
CA THR A 31 -10.79 1.76 4.37
C THR A 31 -11.52 1.02 5.48
N GLU A 32 -10.82 0.31 6.36
CA GLU A 32 -11.41 -0.52 7.42
C GLU A 32 -12.27 0.31 8.37
N PHE A 33 -11.89 1.56 8.65
CA PHE A 33 -12.64 2.45 9.54
C PHE A 33 -14.11 2.57 9.12
N LEU A 34 -14.37 2.62 7.81
CA LEU A 34 -15.70 2.77 7.25
C LEU A 34 -16.53 1.50 7.45
N PHE A 35 -15.92 0.32 7.33
CA PHE A 35 -16.63 -0.95 7.53
C PHE A 35 -16.84 -1.25 9.02
N MET A 36 -15.90 -0.84 9.87
CA MET A 36 -15.99 -1.06 11.32
C MET A 36 -16.95 -0.09 12.02
N ALA A 37 -17.28 1.05 11.40
CA ALA A 37 -18.17 2.05 11.99
C ALA A 37 -19.67 1.67 11.97
N TYR A 38 -20.05 0.62 11.23
CA TYR A 38 -21.46 0.25 11.01
C TYR A 38 -21.75 -1.18 11.51
N SER A 39 -23.03 -1.45 11.78
CA SER A 39 -23.52 -2.78 12.17
C SER A 39 -23.84 -3.69 10.99
N SER A 40 -23.69 -3.18 9.76
CA SER A 40 -23.81 -3.91 8.49
C SER A 40 -22.84 -3.31 7.47
N ALA A 41 -22.58 -4.00 6.36
CA ALA A 41 -21.71 -3.47 5.31
C ALA A 41 -22.25 -2.10 4.82
N PRO A 42 -21.41 -1.05 4.78
CA PRO A 42 -21.84 0.28 4.38
C PRO A 42 -22.33 0.28 2.94
N ASP A 43 -23.46 0.92 2.69
CA ASP A 43 -24.06 0.97 1.36
C ASP A 43 -23.29 1.89 0.39
N LEU A 44 -23.65 1.83 -0.89
CA LEU A 44 -22.99 2.60 -1.94
C LEU A 44 -23.00 4.12 -1.66
N ALA A 45 -24.12 4.66 -1.20
CA ALA A 45 -24.26 6.10 -0.96
C ALA A 45 -23.37 6.57 0.19
N THR A 46 -23.30 5.78 1.26
CA THR A 46 -22.45 6.00 2.42
C THR A 46 -20.98 6.00 2.01
N GLN A 47 -20.55 4.98 1.26
CA GLN A 47 -19.16 4.88 0.81
C GLN A 47 -18.78 6.02 -0.17
N ILE A 48 -19.67 6.41 -1.07
CA ILE A 48 -19.44 7.56 -1.96
C ILE A 48 -19.25 8.85 -1.15
N ALA A 49 -20.12 9.11 -0.17
CA ALA A 49 -20.05 10.31 0.65
C ALA A 49 -18.71 10.37 1.40
N GLU A 50 -18.33 9.25 2.02
CA GLU A 50 -17.08 9.13 2.76
C GLU A 50 -15.86 9.35 1.87
N TYR A 51 -15.73 8.62 0.76
CA TYR A 51 -14.56 8.74 -0.13
C TYR A 51 -14.50 10.11 -0.81
N ARG A 52 -15.66 10.75 -1.06
CA ARG A 52 -15.71 12.07 -1.66
C ARG A 52 -15.05 13.11 -0.76
N GLU A 53 -15.23 13.01 0.56
CA GLU A 53 -14.59 13.90 1.54
C GLU A 53 -13.06 13.95 1.36
N ALA A 54 -12.40 12.79 1.29
CA ALA A 54 -10.96 12.71 1.08
C ALA A 54 -10.56 13.26 -0.31
N THR A 55 -11.25 12.85 -1.37
CA THR A 55 -10.88 13.27 -2.73
C THR A 55 -11.07 14.77 -2.95
N ASP A 56 -12.09 15.41 -2.37
CA ASP A 56 -12.28 16.86 -2.40
C ASP A 56 -11.13 17.59 -1.67
N ALA A 57 -10.77 17.12 -0.48
CA ALA A 57 -9.71 17.71 0.33
C ALA A 57 -8.33 17.66 -0.34
N LEU A 58 -8.08 16.68 -1.22
CA LEU A 58 -6.79 16.51 -1.90
C LEU A 58 -6.50 17.57 -2.98
N ASN A 59 -7.51 18.34 -3.40
CA ASN A 59 -7.37 19.46 -4.33
C ASN A 59 -6.54 19.10 -5.59
N GLY A 60 -6.93 18.02 -6.27
CA GLY A 60 -6.30 17.54 -7.51
C GLY A 60 -5.11 16.58 -7.32
N ARG A 61 -4.69 16.30 -6.07
CA ARG A 61 -3.68 15.27 -5.77
C ARG A 61 -4.27 13.86 -5.79
N PRO A 62 -3.47 12.82 -6.08
CA PRO A 62 -3.96 11.45 -6.15
C PRO A 62 -4.35 10.87 -4.79
N LEU A 63 -5.37 10.01 -4.82
CA LEU A 63 -5.77 9.14 -3.71
C LEU A 63 -5.50 7.68 -4.07
N VAL A 64 -4.63 7.01 -3.31
CA VAL A 64 -4.47 5.54 -3.30
C VAL A 64 -5.36 4.97 -2.22
N ALA A 65 -6.53 4.43 -2.61
CA ALA A 65 -7.44 3.75 -1.72
C ALA A 65 -7.18 2.24 -1.71
N ARG A 66 -6.89 1.70 -0.52
CA ARG A 66 -6.78 0.26 -0.32
C ARG A 66 -8.17 -0.32 -0.13
N THR A 67 -8.53 -1.32 -0.93
CA THR A 67 -9.79 -2.07 -0.71
C THR A 67 -9.77 -2.75 0.66
N LEU A 68 -10.91 -3.18 1.16
CA LEU A 68 -11.06 -3.70 2.52
C LEU A 68 -9.98 -4.78 2.86
N ASP A 69 -9.15 -4.51 3.88
CA ASP A 69 -8.17 -5.45 4.43
C ASP A 69 -8.49 -5.76 5.91
N VAL A 70 -9.46 -6.66 6.06
CA VAL A 70 -9.88 -7.26 7.33
C VAL A 70 -9.80 -8.78 7.24
N GLY A 71 -9.84 -9.44 8.39
CA GLY A 71 -9.74 -10.88 8.56
C GLY A 71 -10.09 -11.28 10.00
N GLY A 72 -9.67 -12.48 10.41
CA GLY A 72 -9.91 -12.98 11.76
C GLY A 72 -9.32 -12.11 12.89
N ASP A 73 -8.30 -11.29 12.60
CA ASP A 73 -7.69 -10.33 13.53
C ASP A 73 -8.50 -9.03 13.70
N LYS A 74 -9.41 -8.72 12.76
CA LYS A 74 -10.27 -7.52 12.76
C LYS A 74 -11.71 -7.91 12.43
N PRO A 75 -12.42 -8.56 13.37
CA PRO A 75 -13.71 -9.15 13.09
C PRO A 75 -14.77 -8.09 12.76
N LEU A 76 -15.54 -8.33 11.70
CA LEU A 76 -16.75 -7.59 11.38
C LEU A 76 -17.97 -8.40 11.86
N PRO A 77 -18.77 -7.91 12.83
CA PRO A 77 -19.86 -8.69 13.43
C PRO A 77 -20.89 -9.22 12.43
N TYR A 78 -21.10 -8.49 11.33
CA TYR A 78 -22.05 -8.83 10.26
C TYR A 78 -21.46 -9.68 9.13
N TRP A 79 -20.15 -9.96 9.18
CA TRP A 79 -19.45 -10.82 8.23
C TRP A 79 -18.60 -11.83 9.00
N PRO A 80 -19.24 -12.85 9.60
CA PRO A 80 -18.52 -13.83 10.41
C PRO A 80 -17.55 -14.64 9.55
N VAL A 81 -16.28 -14.64 9.95
CA VAL A 81 -15.22 -15.48 9.40
C VAL A 81 -15.05 -16.68 10.34
N PRO A 82 -14.84 -17.92 9.83
CA PRO A 82 -14.51 -19.05 10.68
C PRO A 82 -13.32 -18.73 11.58
N GLN A 83 -13.31 -19.29 12.80
CA GLN A 83 -12.13 -19.20 13.64
C GLN A 83 -10.98 -19.98 12.97
N GLU A 84 -9.82 -19.34 12.85
CA GLU A 84 -8.61 -19.92 12.27
C GLU A 84 -7.50 -19.91 13.32
N ASP A 85 -6.68 -20.96 13.35
CA ASP A 85 -5.51 -21.02 14.24
C ASP A 85 -4.47 -19.94 13.89
N ASN A 86 -4.42 -19.54 12.61
CA ASN A 86 -3.45 -18.58 12.07
C ASN A 86 -4.17 -17.52 11.22
N PRO A 87 -4.86 -16.54 11.84
CA PRO A 87 -5.67 -15.56 11.11
C PRO A 87 -4.85 -14.71 10.11
N PHE A 88 -3.57 -14.45 10.41
CA PHE A 88 -2.67 -13.76 9.48
C PHE A 88 -2.39 -14.57 8.20
N LEU A 89 -2.53 -15.89 8.20
CA LEU A 89 -2.33 -16.75 7.02
C LEU A 89 -3.66 -17.18 6.37
N GLY A 90 -4.78 -16.74 6.92
CA GLY A 90 -6.10 -17.25 6.63
C GLY A 90 -6.94 -16.40 5.67
N LEU A 91 -8.24 -16.38 5.92
CA LEU A 91 -9.25 -15.70 5.11
C LEU A 91 -9.30 -14.20 5.43
N ARG A 92 -8.43 -13.42 4.77
CA ARG A 92 -8.32 -11.97 4.92
C ARG A 92 -8.04 -11.23 3.62
N GLY A 93 -8.20 -9.91 3.64
CA GLY A 93 -7.90 -9.03 2.51
C GLY A 93 -8.69 -9.41 1.26
N ILE A 94 -8.02 -9.44 0.09
CA ILE A 94 -8.68 -9.78 -1.17
C ILE A 94 -9.33 -11.16 -1.18
N ARG A 95 -8.79 -12.13 -0.42
CA ARG A 95 -9.34 -13.49 -0.35
C ARG A 95 -10.74 -13.48 0.27
N LEU A 96 -10.90 -12.76 1.37
CA LEU A 96 -12.20 -12.56 2.00
C LEU A 96 -13.14 -11.80 1.06
N ALA A 97 -12.67 -10.72 0.45
CA ALA A 97 -13.48 -9.92 -0.48
C ALA A 97 -13.98 -10.74 -1.68
N LEU A 98 -13.19 -11.69 -2.19
CA LEU A 98 -13.59 -12.59 -3.28
C LEU A 98 -14.64 -13.65 -2.86
N THR A 99 -14.85 -13.87 -1.55
CA THR A 99 -15.97 -14.71 -1.06
C THR A 99 -17.31 -13.97 -1.02
N GLN A 100 -17.30 -12.63 -1.02
CA GLN A 100 -18.49 -11.80 -1.20
C GLN A 100 -18.21 -10.69 -2.21
N PRO A 101 -18.15 -11.02 -3.51
CA PRO A 101 -17.80 -10.08 -4.58
C PRO A 101 -18.67 -8.82 -4.60
N GLU A 102 -19.90 -8.87 -4.10
CA GLU A 102 -20.82 -7.74 -4.04
C GLU A 102 -20.30 -6.61 -3.13
N VAL A 103 -19.59 -6.94 -2.05
CA VAL A 103 -18.98 -5.95 -1.16
C VAL A 103 -17.81 -5.25 -1.86
N LEU A 104 -16.95 -6.03 -2.53
CA LEU A 104 -15.85 -5.51 -3.33
C LEU A 104 -16.36 -4.64 -4.49
N GLU A 105 -17.40 -5.09 -5.18
CA GLU A 105 -18.05 -4.34 -6.26
C GLU A 105 -18.60 -3.00 -5.75
N THR A 106 -19.33 -3.02 -4.63
CA THR A 106 -19.88 -1.81 -4.02
C THR A 106 -18.76 -0.82 -3.67
N GLN A 107 -17.66 -1.33 -3.11
CA GLN A 107 -16.51 -0.50 -2.75
C GLN A 107 -15.80 0.12 -3.96
N ILE A 108 -15.50 -0.67 -4.99
CA ILE A 108 -14.87 -0.16 -6.21
C ILE A 108 -15.79 0.84 -6.91
N ARG A 109 -17.10 0.55 -6.98
CA ARG A 109 -18.11 1.47 -7.55
C ARG A 109 -18.13 2.79 -6.77
N ALA A 110 -18.11 2.73 -5.44
CA ALA A 110 -18.11 3.92 -4.59
C ALA A 110 -16.85 4.79 -4.82
N LEU A 111 -15.67 4.17 -4.85
CA LEU A 111 -14.40 4.86 -5.10
C LEU A 111 -14.42 5.57 -6.48
N LEU A 112 -14.82 4.85 -7.52
CA LEU A 112 -14.95 5.39 -8.87
C LEU A 112 -15.88 6.61 -8.91
N MET A 113 -17.05 6.54 -8.27
CA MET A 113 -18.05 7.62 -8.28
C MET A 113 -17.74 8.78 -7.32
N ALA A 114 -16.88 8.56 -6.31
CA ALA A 114 -16.42 9.61 -5.42
C ALA A 114 -15.36 10.52 -6.08
N ALA A 115 -14.54 9.96 -6.95
CA ALA A 115 -13.40 10.63 -7.58
C ALA A 115 -13.66 11.15 -9.01
N VAL A 116 -14.90 11.54 -9.34
CA VAL A 116 -15.21 12.15 -10.65
C VAL A 116 -14.34 13.39 -10.87
N GLY A 117 -13.62 13.41 -12.00
CA GLY A 117 -12.70 14.50 -12.35
C GLY A 117 -11.43 14.58 -11.50
N LYS A 118 -11.12 13.56 -10.69
CA LYS A 118 -9.97 13.55 -9.78
C LYS A 118 -9.13 12.28 -9.95
N PRO A 119 -7.81 12.33 -9.65
CA PRO A 119 -6.96 11.16 -9.78
C PRO A 119 -7.22 10.12 -8.68
N LEU A 120 -7.60 8.90 -9.06
CA LEU A 120 -7.88 7.78 -8.15
C LEU A 120 -7.00 6.56 -8.45
N ARG A 121 -6.45 5.93 -7.43
CA ARG A 121 -5.62 4.73 -7.50
C ARG A 121 -6.28 3.72 -6.58
N ILE A 122 -6.66 2.55 -7.08
CA ILE A 122 -7.27 1.48 -6.29
C ILE A 122 -6.21 0.42 -6.05
N MET A 123 -6.01 0.03 -4.80
CA MET A 123 -4.96 -0.92 -4.42
C MET A 123 -5.56 -2.15 -3.74
N LEU A 124 -5.20 -3.32 -4.27
CA LEU A 124 -5.66 -4.61 -3.75
C LEU A 124 -4.66 -5.17 -2.71
N PRO A 125 -5.11 -5.46 -1.47
CA PRO A 125 -4.29 -6.08 -0.43
C PRO A 125 -4.24 -7.61 -0.56
N MET A 126 -3.23 -8.25 0.02
CA MET A 126 -3.10 -9.69 0.23
C MET A 126 -3.09 -10.56 -1.04
N VAL A 127 -2.88 -9.95 -2.21
CA VAL A 127 -2.74 -10.64 -3.49
C VAL A 127 -1.51 -11.53 -3.44
N LYS A 128 -1.70 -12.84 -3.64
CA LYS A 128 -0.62 -13.83 -3.67
C LYS A 128 -0.15 -14.17 -5.07
N ASP A 129 -1.03 -14.08 -6.06
CA ASP A 129 -0.76 -14.44 -7.45
C ASP A 129 -1.66 -13.69 -8.45
N VAL A 130 -1.39 -13.93 -9.73
CA VAL A 130 -2.10 -13.28 -10.85
C VAL A 130 -3.58 -13.69 -10.95
N ALA A 131 -3.97 -14.85 -10.42
CA ALA A 131 -5.35 -15.31 -10.51
C ALA A 131 -6.27 -14.48 -9.59
N GLU A 132 -5.82 -14.20 -8.36
CA GLU A 132 -6.53 -13.30 -7.44
C GLU A 132 -6.61 -11.88 -8.02
N PHE A 133 -5.52 -11.37 -8.59
CA PHE A 133 -5.52 -10.07 -9.26
C PHE A 133 -6.54 -10.02 -10.40
N ARG A 134 -6.54 -11.00 -11.31
CA ARG A 134 -7.46 -11.04 -12.46
C ARG A 134 -8.92 -11.18 -12.04
N ALA A 135 -9.20 -11.91 -10.96
CA ALA A 135 -10.56 -12.02 -10.43
C ALA A 135 -11.10 -10.65 -9.97
N ALA A 136 -10.29 -9.88 -9.25
CA ALA A 136 -10.64 -8.52 -8.84
C ALA A 136 -10.70 -7.54 -10.03
N LYS A 137 -9.74 -7.67 -10.96
CA LYS A 137 -9.69 -6.86 -12.19
C LYS A 137 -10.93 -7.05 -13.06
N ALA A 138 -11.49 -8.25 -13.13
CA ALA A 138 -12.71 -8.51 -13.87
C ALA A 138 -13.91 -7.70 -13.33
N ILE A 139 -14.00 -7.54 -12.00
CA ILE A 139 -15.02 -6.69 -11.36
C ILE A 139 -14.76 -5.23 -11.72
N TYR A 140 -13.52 -4.77 -11.58
CA TYR A 140 -13.11 -3.41 -11.91
C TYR A 140 -13.40 -3.05 -13.39
N ASP A 141 -12.98 -3.88 -14.34
CA ASP A 141 -13.18 -3.65 -15.78
C ASP A 141 -14.68 -3.63 -16.14
N ARG A 142 -15.48 -4.51 -15.53
CA ARG A 142 -16.93 -4.50 -15.71
C ARG A 142 -17.54 -3.18 -15.23
N LEU A 143 -17.15 -2.70 -14.04
CA LEU A 143 -17.62 -1.42 -13.51
C LEU A 143 -17.21 -0.23 -14.39
N LEU A 144 -16.01 -0.24 -14.99
CA LEU A 144 -15.59 0.80 -15.93
C LEU A 144 -16.46 0.84 -17.21
N ASN A 145 -17.01 -0.30 -17.62
CA ASN A 145 -17.91 -0.44 -18.76
C ASN A 145 -19.37 -0.07 -18.41
N GLU A 146 -19.82 -0.41 -17.20
CA GLU A 146 -21.18 -0.13 -16.73
C GLU A 146 -21.40 1.34 -16.36
N ILE A 147 -20.39 1.98 -15.75
CA ILE A 147 -20.50 3.35 -15.24
C ILE A 147 -20.00 4.32 -16.30
N SER A 148 -20.87 5.24 -16.70
CA SER A 148 -20.56 6.26 -17.70
C SER A 148 -19.33 7.10 -17.29
N PRO A 149 -18.40 7.45 -18.20
CA PRO A 149 -17.23 8.27 -17.89
C PRO A 149 -17.54 9.61 -17.19
N GLN A 150 -18.73 10.19 -17.39
CA GLN A 150 -19.14 11.42 -16.69
C GLN A 150 -19.51 11.21 -15.21
N GLN A 151 -19.71 9.96 -14.80
CA GLN A 151 -20.16 9.57 -13.45
C GLN A 151 -19.05 8.87 -12.64
N ARG A 152 -17.85 8.72 -13.20
CA ARG A 152 -16.71 8.09 -12.51
C ARG A 152 -15.39 8.82 -12.73
N ALA A 153 -14.38 8.45 -11.96
CA ALA A 153 -12.98 8.74 -12.25
C ALA A 153 -12.57 8.20 -13.62
N THR A 154 -11.84 9.03 -14.39
CA THR A 154 -11.26 8.67 -15.68
C THR A 154 -9.74 8.57 -15.63
N ASP A 155 -9.10 9.36 -14.77
CA ASP A 155 -7.71 9.12 -14.34
C ASP A 155 -7.76 8.11 -13.19
N VAL A 156 -7.80 6.83 -13.56
CA VAL A 156 -7.88 5.72 -12.61
C VAL A 156 -6.82 4.67 -12.90
N GLN A 157 -6.17 4.20 -11.84
CA GLN A 157 -5.16 3.13 -11.87
C GLN A 157 -5.55 2.00 -10.93
N LEU A 158 -5.26 0.75 -11.30
CA LEU A 158 -5.42 -0.43 -10.46
C LEU A 158 -4.05 -1.04 -10.14
N GLY A 159 -3.74 -1.13 -8.85
CA GLY A 159 -2.46 -1.64 -8.36
C GLY A 159 -2.62 -2.72 -7.30
N VAL A 160 -1.47 -3.26 -6.90
CA VAL A 160 -1.37 -4.31 -5.88
C VAL A 160 -0.47 -3.86 -4.75
N MET A 161 -0.89 -4.12 -3.52
CA MET A 161 0.00 -3.99 -2.39
C MET A 161 0.88 -5.24 -2.27
N ILE A 162 2.19 -5.05 -2.40
CA ILE A 162 3.18 -6.12 -2.27
C ILE A 162 3.47 -6.31 -0.78
N GLU A 163 2.73 -7.25 -0.20
CA GLU A 163 2.89 -7.65 1.19
C GLU A 163 3.04 -9.17 1.36
N VAL A 164 2.76 -9.97 0.33
CA VAL A 164 2.98 -11.42 0.32
C VAL A 164 4.27 -11.72 -0.44
N PRO A 165 5.21 -12.52 0.09
CA PRO A 165 6.47 -12.81 -0.61
C PRO A 165 6.26 -13.40 -2.02
N SER A 166 5.21 -14.20 -2.22
CA SER A 166 4.88 -14.74 -3.54
C SER A 166 4.54 -13.66 -4.57
N SER A 167 3.92 -12.54 -4.19
CA SER A 167 3.63 -11.46 -5.13
C SER A 167 4.87 -10.65 -5.49
N ALA A 168 5.83 -10.48 -4.59
CA ALA A 168 7.15 -9.93 -4.91
C ALA A 168 7.92 -10.85 -5.87
N LEU A 169 7.91 -12.17 -5.66
CA LEU A 169 8.53 -13.15 -6.56
C LEU A 169 7.85 -13.18 -7.95
N LEU A 170 6.54 -12.94 -8.00
CA LEU A 170 5.74 -12.87 -9.22
C LEU A 170 5.59 -11.44 -9.77
N ALA A 171 6.34 -10.46 -9.24
CA ALA A 171 6.24 -9.07 -9.65
C ALA A 171 6.41 -8.89 -11.16
N PRO A 172 7.33 -9.60 -11.89
CA PRO A 172 7.41 -9.49 -13.34
C PRO A 172 6.11 -9.87 -14.08
N THR A 173 5.41 -10.90 -13.60
CA THR A 173 4.13 -11.34 -14.18
C THR A 173 3.01 -10.35 -13.85
N LEU A 174 2.96 -9.85 -12.61
CA LEU A 174 1.96 -8.88 -12.18
C LEU A 174 2.16 -7.51 -12.85
N ALA A 175 3.41 -7.06 -13.05
CA ALA A 175 3.76 -5.76 -13.61
C ALA A 175 3.24 -5.56 -15.05
N ALA A 176 3.05 -6.67 -15.78
CA ALA A 176 2.45 -6.66 -17.11
C ALA A 176 0.95 -6.30 -17.11
N GLU A 177 0.26 -6.45 -15.97
CA GLU A 177 -1.21 -6.29 -15.89
C GLU A 177 -1.66 -5.21 -14.90
N VAL A 178 -0.81 -4.80 -13.95
CA VAL A 178 -1.07 -3.73 -12.99
C VAL A 178 -0.61 -2.36 -13.51
N ASP A 179 -1.10 -1.29 -12.89
CA ASP A 179 -0.63 0.08 -13.13
C ASP A 179 0.49 0.50 -12.18
N PHE A 180 0.52 -0.07 -10.97
CA PHE A 180 1.51 0.24 -9.94
C PHE A 180 1.58 -0.82 -8.85
N PHE A 181 2.65 -0.76 -8.05
CA PHE A 181 2.75 -1.47 -6.77
C PHE A 181 2.89 -0.49 -5.61
N SER A 182 2.46 -0.90 -4.42
CA SER A 182 2.91 -0.28 -3.18
C SER A 182 3.37 -1.36 -2.21
N VAL A 183 4.54 -1.23 -1.60
CA VAL A 183 5.04 -2.22 -0.66
C VAL A 183 4.46 -1.96 0.73
N GLY A 184 3.70 -2.94 1.23
CA GLY A 184 3.24 -2.99 2.61
C GLY A 184 4.31 -3.63 3.50
N THR A 185 5.37 -2.88 3.86
CA THR A 185 6.56 -3.46 4.49
C THR A 185 6.29 -4.16 5.82
N ASN A 186 5.26 -3.75 6.56
CA ASN A 186 4.94 -4.37 7.85
C ASN A 186 4.56 -5.84 7.65
N ASP A 187 3.61 -6.12 6.76
CA ASP A 187 3.14 -7.47 6.47
C ASP A 187 4.19 -8.23 5.62
N LEU A 188 4.87 -7.57 4.68
CA LEU A 188 5.97 -8.19 3.92
C LEU A 188 7.09 -8.71 4.82
N THR A 189 7.50 -7.91 5.81
CA THR A 189 8.53 -8.30 6.79
C THR A 189 8.05 -9.49 7.62
N GLN A 190 6.83 -9.42 8.15
CA GLN A 190 6.23 -10.49 8.93
C GLN A 190 6.20 -11.82 8.16
N TYR A 191 5.73 -11.82 6.91
CA TYR A 191 5.63 -13.05 6.12
C TYR A 191 6.98 -13.54 5.59
N THR A 192 7.93 -12.63 5.32
CA THR A 192 9.27 -13.01 4.85
C THR A 192 10.10 -13.62 5.96
N LEU A 193 10.00 -13.06 7.18
CA LEU A 193 10.76 -13.51 8.34
C LEU A 193 10.02 -14.56 9.18
N ALA A 194 8.75 -14.81 8.87
CA ALA A 194 7.85 -15.67 9.64
C ALA A 194 7.73 -15.24 11.12
N ILE A 195 7.63 -13.91 11.35
CA ILE A 195 7.52 -13.31 12.68
C ILE A 195 6.24 -12.49 12.75
N ASP A 196 5.32 -12.88 13.62
CA ASP A 196 4.16 -12.03 13.96
C ASP A 196 4.64 -10.77 14.69
N ARG A 197 4.32 -9.59 14.13
CA ARG A 197 4.67 -8.29 14.73
C ARG A 197 4.03 -8.05 16.10
N GLY A 198 2.97 -8.78 16.44
CA GLY A 198 2.34 -8.80 17.77
C GLY A 198 3.00 -9.76 18.74
N HIS A 199 3.97 -10.58 18.30
CA HIS A 199 4.59 -11.58 19.17
C HIS A 199 5.46 -10.93 20.24
N PRO A 200 5.25 -11.23 21.54
CA PRO A 200 5.91 -10.51 22.64
C PRO A 200 7.44 -10.67 22.66
N GLU A 201 7.96 -11.80 22.18
CA GLU A 201 9.40 -12.11 22.24
C GLU A 201 10.13 -11.92 20.91
N LEU A 202 9.41 -11.95 19.78
CA LEU A 202 10.00 -12.02 18.44
C LEU A 202 9.81 -10.74 17.65
N SER A 203 8.81 -9.92 17.98
CA SER A 203 8.49 -8.69 17.24
C SER A 203 9.68 -7.72 17.10
N ALA A 204 10.58 -7.68 18.10
CA ALA A 204 11.80 -6.87 18.04
C ALA A 204 12.79 -7.31 16.94
N GLN A 205 12.69 -8.55 16.45
CA GLN A 205 13.50 -9.09 15.36
C GLN A 205 12.87 -8.87 13.98
N ALA A 206 11.63 -8.37 13.91
CA ALA A 206 10.93 -8.09 12.66
C ALA A 206 11.37 -6.75 12.05
N ASP A 207 12.56 -6.73 11.46
CA ASP A 207 13.15 -5.54 10.88
C ASP A 207 12.96 -5.46 9.35
N GLY A 208 12.34 -4.39 8.86
CA GLY A 208 12.16 -4.13 7.44
C GLY A 208 13.46 -3.86 6.66
N LEU A 209 14.56 -3.53 7.34
CA LEU A 209 15.90 -3.43 6.75
C LEU A 209 16.59 -4.79 6.59
N HIS A 210 15.95 -5.89 6.99
CA HIS A 210 16.52 -7.22 6.78
C HIS A 210 16.82 -7.45 5.28
N PRO A 211 18.02 -7.95 4.90
CA PRO A 211 18.43 -8.09 3.50
C PRO A 211 17.45 -8.89 2.61
N ALA A 212 16.76 -9.88 3.18
CA ALA A 212 15.71 -10.61 2.46
C ALA A 212 14.52 -9.73 2.05
N VAL A 213 14.06 -8.84 2.94
CA VAL A 213 12.96 -7.90 2.67
C VAL A 213 13.40 -6.88 1.63
N LEU A 214 14.61 -6.33 1.77
CA LEU A 214 15.19 -5.39 0.79
C LEU A 214 15.32 -6.01 -0.60
N ARG A 215 15.70 -7.28 -0.71
CA ARG A 215 15.73 -7.99 -2.01
C ARG A 215 14.35 -8.15 -2.62
N LEU A 216 13.31 -8.42 -1.83
CA LEU A 216 11.93 -8.48 -2.34
C LEU A 216 11.44 -7.10 -2.82
N ILE A 217 11.81 -6.03 -2.11
CA ILE A 217 11.55 -4.65 -2.56
C ILE A 217 12.28 -4.38 -3.88
N GLN A 218 13.58 -4.70 -3.97
CA GLN A 218 14.38 -4.55 -5.18
C GLN A 218 13.75 -5.26 -6.38
N MET A 219 13.39 -6.54 -6.22
CA MET A 219 12.74 -7.33 -7.28
C MET A 219 11.42 -6.70 -7.75
N THR A 220 10.65 -6.14 -6.81
CA THR A 220 9.38 -5.46 -7.12
C THR A 220 9.62 -4.19 -7.94
N VAL A 221 10.60 -3.37 -7.54
CA VAL A 221 10.97 -2.13 -8.24
C VAL A 221 11.47 -2.44 -9.64
N GLU A 222 12.43 -3.35 -9.78
CA GLU A 222 13.01 -3.74 -11.07
C GLU A 222 11.93 -4.26 -12.03
N ALA A 223 11.01 -5.10 -11.54
CA ALA A 223 9.91 -5.63 -12.33
C ALA A 223 8.92 -4.56 -12.81
N ALA A 224 8.57 -3.61 -11.94
CA ALA A 224 7.67 -2.51 -12.26
C ALA A 224 8.29 -1.56 -13.30
N HIS A 225 9.53 -1.15 -13.05
CA HIS A 225 10.26 -0.23 -13.93
C HIS A 225 10.51 -0.83 -15.31
N ALA A 226 10.75 -2.15 -15.39
CA ALA A 226 10.84 -2.87 -16.68
C ALA A 226 9.56 -2.78 -17.53
N HIS A 227 8.41 -2.51 -16.91
CA HIS A 227 7.12 -2.32 -17.58
C HIS A 227 6.66 -0.84 -17.59
N GLY A 228 7.53 0.10 -17.22
CA GLY A 228 7.19 1.53 -17.13
C GLY A 228 6.16 1.86 -16.06
N LYS A 229 6.03 1.01 -15.04
CA LYS A 229 5.16 1.19 -13.87
C LYS A 229 5.97 1.79 -12.72
N TRP A 230 5.29 2.24 -11.67
CA TRP A 230 5.90 2.86 -10.49
C TRP A 230 5.66 2.02 -9.22
N VAL A 231 6.51 2.21 -8.22
CA VAL A 231 6.44 1.52 -6.92
C VAL A 231 6.47 2.51 -5.77
N GLY A 232 5.43 2.49 -4.95
CA GLY A 232 5.38 3.16 -3.67
C GLY A 232 5.78 2.26 -2.49
N VAL A 233 5.95 2.85 -1.31
CA VAL A 233 6.06 2.15 -0.03
C VAL A 233 5.16 2.85 0.98
N CYS A 234 4.19 2.12 1.55
CA CYS A 234 3.23 2.66 2.51
C CYS A 234 3.33 2.07 3.93
N GLY A 235 4.27 1.15 4.14
CA GLY A 235 4.60 0.62 5.47
C GLY A 235 5.53 1.55 6.26
N GLU A 236 5.76 1.22 7.53
CA GLU A 236 6.49 2.09 8.48
C GLU A 236 7.93 2.39 8.05
N LEU A 237 8.53 1.48 7.28
CA LEU A 237 9.88 1.61 6.73
C LEU A 237 10.04 2.87 5.87
N ALA A 238 8.97 3.38 5.25
CA ALA A 238 8.99 4.62 4.47
C ALA A 238 9.31 5.87 5.31
N SER A 239 9.20 5.78 6.64
CA SER A 239 9.52 6.86 7.59
C SER A 239 10.78 6.62 8.43
N ASP A 240 11.44 5.47 8.30
CA ASP A 240 12.71 5.18 8.99
C ASP A 240 13.83 5.98 8.31
N ALA A 241 14.50 6.84 9.07
CA ALA A 241 15.54 7.75 8.56
C ALA A 241 16.74 7.04 7.92
N MET A 242 17.06 5.81 8.38
CA MET A 242 18.11 4.96 7.80
C MET A 242 17.61 4.23 6.55
N ALA A 243 16.33 3.87 6.51
CA ALA A 243 15.75 3.17 5.38
C ALA A 243 15.41 4.08 4.20
N VAL A 244 15.06 5.35 4.42
CA VAL A 244 14.74 6.31 3.34
C VAL A 244 15.80 6.34 2.23
N PRO A 245 17.11 6.54 2.48
CA PRO A 245 18.11 6.50 1.41
C PRO A 245 18.23 5.13 0.74
N VAL A 246 18.05 4.03 1.48
CA VAL A 246 18.05 2.67 0.93
C VAL A 246 16.89 2.49 -0.05
N LEU A 247 15.66 2.84 0.34
CA LEU A 247 14.47 2.72 -0.50
C LEU A 247 14.59 3.55 -1.78
N VAL A 248 15.06 4.80 -1.67
CA VAL A 248 15.32 5.65 -2.85
C VAL A 248 16.41 5.07 -3.73
N GLY A 249 17.48 4.52 -3.13
CA GLY A 249 18.57 3.87 -3.86
C GLY A 249 18.15 2.60 -4.59
N LEU A 250 17.15 1.88 -4.06
CA LEU A 250 16.51 0.74 -4.71
C LEU A 250 15.59 1.18 -5.87
N GLY A 251 15.24 2.47 -5.97
CA GLY A 251 14.40 3.03 -7.02
C GLY A 251 12.93 3.21 -6.65
N VAL A 252 12.57 3.26 -5.36
CA VAL A 252 11.20 3.56 -4.93
C VAL A 252 10.78 4.97 -5.41
N ASP A 253 9.60 5.07 -6.01
CA ASP A 253 9.07 6.29 -6.63
C ASP A 253 8.23 7.13 -5.66
N GLU A 254 7.59 6.50 -4.66
CA GLU A 254 6.72 7.15 -3.68
C GLU A 254 6.99 6.62 -2.25
N LEU A 255 7.11 7.51 -1.28
CA LEU A 255 7.12 7.21 0.15
C LEU A 255 5.85 7.74 0.80
N SER A 256 4.97 6.85 1.25
CA SER A 256 3.72 7.21 1.92
C SER A 256 3.81 6.97 3.42
N VAL A 257 3.69 8.04 4.20
CA VAL A 257 3.97 8.05 5.64
C VAL A 257 2.86 8.72 6.43
N SER A 258 2.85 8.60 7.77
CA SER A 258 1.88 9.36 8.57
C SER A 258 2.04 10.87 8.29
N ALA A 259 0.93 11.62 8.29
CA ALA A 259 0.94 13.04 7.93
C ALA A 259 1.97 13.87 8.74
N ARG A 260 2.20 13.51 10.00
CA ARG A 260 3.19 14.14 10.90
C ARG A 260 4.64 13.93 10.46
N GLN A 261 4.94 12.83 9.77
CA GLN A 261 6.28 12.46 9.31
C GLN A 261 6.65 13.09 7.96
N ILE A 262 5.69 13.64 7.22
CA ILE A 262 5.92 14.22 5.88
C ILE A 262 7.04 15.27 5.88
N PRO A 263 7.07 16.27 6.79
CA PRO A 263 8.14 17.25 6.80
C PRO A 263 9.52 16.65 7.09
N LEU A 264 9.58 15.65 7.98
CA LEU A 264 10.83 14.97 8.36
C LEU A 264 11.38 14.13 7.21
N VAL A 265 10.52 13.34 6.54
CA VAL A 265 10.92 12.55 5.37
C VAL A 265 11.36 13.46 4.23
N LYS A 266 10.64 14.56 3.97
CA LYS A 266 11.05 15.55 2.96
C LYS A 266 12.37 16.24 3.30
N ALA A 267 12.65 16.50 4.58
CA ALA A 267 13.95 17.01 5.01
C ALA A 267 15.04 15.98 4.75
N ARG A 268 14.83 14.72 5.16
CA ARG A 268 15.76 13.61 4.96
C ARG A 268 16.11 13.38 3.49
N LEU A 269 15.12 13.42 2.60
CA LEU A 269 15.32 13.30 1.14
C LEU A 269 16.21 14.40 0.53
N ARG A 270 16.40 15.54 1.21
CA ARG A 270 17.25 16.65 0.74
C ARG A 270 18.68 16.56 1.24
N GLU A 271 18.99 15.59 2.10
CA GLU A 271 20.32 15.42 2.70
C GLU A 271 21.25 14.55 1.85
N PHE A 272 20.74 13.91 0.81
CA PHE A 272 21.51 13.03 -0.06
C PHE A 272 21.09 13.18 -1.53
N ASP A 273 21.99 12.82 -2.43
CA ASP A 273 21.70 12.66 -3.85
C ASP A 273 21.42 11.19 -4.22
N LEU A 274 21.01 10.96 -5.48
CA LEU A 274 20.67 9.61 -5.93
C LEU A 274 21.87 8.65 -5.89
N ALA A 275 23.08 9.13 -6.16
CA ALA A 275 24.27 8.27 -6.17
C ALA A 275 24.59 7.80 -4.75
N GLN A 276 24.46 8.67 -3.75
CA GLN A 276 24.58 8.33 -2.33
C GLN A 276 23.50 7.33 -1.92
N ALA A 277 22.24 7.55 -2.32
CA ALA A 277 21.14 6.62 -2.04
C ALA A 277 21.42 5.22 -2.62
N GLN A 278 21.87 5.15 -3.88
CA GLN A 278 22.24 3.89 -4.53
C GLN A 278 23.41 3.19 -3.82
N ALA A 279 24.38 3.94 -3.32
CA ALA A 279 25.47 3.38 -2.52
C ALA A 279 24.95 2.80 -1.18
N SER A 280 24.05 3.51 -0.48
CA SER A 280 23.39 2.99 0.72
C SER A 280 22.60 1.72 0.44
N ALA A 281 21.86 1.65 -0.67
CA ALA A 281 21.12 0.46 -1.07
C ALA A 281 22.04 -0.74 -1.35
N GLN A 282 23.12 -0.52 -2.10
CA GLN A 282 24.12 -1.58 -2.37
C GLN A 282 24.80 -2.04 -1.09
N LEU A 283 25.14 -1.12 -0.19
CA LEU A 283 25.73 -1.43 1.11
C LEU A 283 24.78 -2.30 1.93
N ALA A 284 23.52 -1.91 2.06
CA ALA A 284 22.51 -2.69 2.79
C ALA A 284 22.31 -4.09 2.19
N LEU A 285 22.18 -4.20 0.87
CA LEU A 285 22.01 -5.48 0.17
C LEU A 285 23.24 -6.42 0.30
N SER A 286 24.41 -5.88 0.63
CA SER A 286 25.65 -6.65 0.81
C SER A 286 25.80 -7.32 2.18
N LYS A 287 24.94 -6.97 3.14
CA LYS A 287 25.00 -7.48 4.51
C LYS A 287 24.21 -8.78 4.68
N ALA A 288 24.53 -9.51 5.75
CA ALA A 288 23.89 -10.79 6.05
C ALA A 288 22.68 -10.65 6.99
N THR A 289 22.67 -9.65 7.88
CA THR A 289 21.63 -9.46 8.89
C THR A 289 21.11 -8.02 8.93
N SER A 290 19.95 -7.79 9.55
CA SER A 290 19.40 -6.44 9.78
C SER A 290 20.33 -5.57 10.64
N ASP A 291 20.96 -6.15 11.66
CA ASP A 291 21.90 -5.44 12.54
C ASP A 291 23.12 -4.95 11.75
N GLU A 292 23.71 -5.81 10.91
CA GLU A 292 24.83 -5.43 10.05
C GLU A 292 24.42 -4.35 9.02
N VAL A 293 23.17 -4.36 8.55
CA VAL A 293 22.64 -3.29 7.69
C VAL A 293 22.60 -1.98 8.45
N ARG A 294 22.02 -1.96 9.65
CA ARG A 294 21.91 -0.74 10.46
C ARG A 294 23.28 -0.19 10.83
N ASP A 295 24.15 -1.02 11.38
CA ASP A 295 25.52 -0.62 11.76
C ASP A 295 26.28 -0.01 10.56
N ALA A 296 26.14 -0.61 9.38
CA ALA A 296 26.82 -0.13 8.18
C ALA A 296 26.26 1.21 7.67
N LEU A 297 24.94 1.43 7.78
CA LEU A 297 24.28 2.68 7.37
C LEU A 297 24.51 3.83 8.37
N GLU A 298 24.68 3.52 9.66
CA GLU A 298 25.01 4.53 10.68
C GLU A 298 26.45 5.03 10.52
N ALA A 299 27.36 4.17 10.07
CA ALA A 299 28.77 4.50 9.87
C ALA A 299 29.07 5.24 8.54
N SER A 300 28.11 5.33 7.62
CA SER A 300 28.26 5.90 6.27
C SER A 300 27.77 7.35 6.16
#